data_AF-A0AAW3EJM8-F1
#
_entry.id   AF-A0AAW3EJM8-F1
#
_cell.length_a   1.000
_cell.length_b   1.000
_cell.length_c   1.000
_cell.angle_alpha   90.00
_cell.angle_beta   90.00
_cell.angle_gamma   90.00
#
_symmetry.space_group_name_H-M   'P 1'
#
loop_
_entity.id
_entity.type
_entity.pdbx_description
1 polymer ?
#
loop_
_entity_poly.entity_id
_entity_poly.type
_entity_poly.pdbx_seq_one_letter_code
_entity_poly.pdbx_strand_id
1 'polypeptide(L)'
;MTLKKISLAIGISLSVFPLLVNADSSLNSIEARLNALEKRAVEAEYRATSAEQKVVRLEQLMTKGSTSVKNANSVNIEQRISTLEKNSDQAQANAILAERKVNDLEQQQKVAVKSNSFVVNNSGWGKLKLYGDVEYNIDAASRKGQITSMHTQAGKKNNNDKERWDLNGRILIGLDGERSLTNGNYAGFKVQPLANMSGNMGLDDAVFYFGKNNKWNYKIGRYEAYDMFPLNQDTFVEHSGNSANDLYSDGFGYVYMMKEGRGRSNNGGAMNLSSTYNDWYFEVNTLVEDGSKVFKNEQYHGRKLDNRKNVVYVRPVVAWKKDNFTIAGAIDANIVRNAYGFNNADGKFEDQSRRTGYGLTLKWDNLKDKGENGIIANLSTAYLDAKQESDFSAGGNILWRKLQVGYIYAHNDIKSYQRGNDINIDQNEVLRPGKYDIHTLFTSYELPNVLEIDNFKTYLGAYYSYMNGRGEMTSLESKDKERYGARIRFKYLF
;
A
#
# COMPACT_ATOMS: atom_id res chain seq x y z
N MET A 1 -18.65 15.14 -49.09
CA MET A 1 -19.72 15.74 -48.27
C MET A 1 -19.28 15.69 -46.81
N THR A 2 -18.48 16.65 -46.33
CA THR A 2 -18.88 17.95 -45.73
C THR A 2 -19.66 17.79 -44.42
N LEU A 3 -18.96 17.85 -43.28
CA LEU A 3 -19.13 18.92 -42.29
C LEU A 3 -17.99 18.87 -41.25
N LYS A 4 -17.08 19.85 -41.38
CA LYS A 4 -16.12 20.30 -40.38
C LYS A 4 -16.83 21.37 -39.52
N LYS A 5 -16.57 21.35 -38.20
CA LYS A 5 -16.66 22.45 -37.21
C LYS A 5 -18.07 22.86 -36.70
N ILE A 6 -18.15 22.96 -35.37
CA ILE A 6 -19.00 23.78 -34.43
C ILE A 6 -19.02 22.97 -33.10
N SER A 7 -18.70 23.44 -31.89
CA SER A 7 -18.17 24.70 -31.38
C SER A 7 -17.62 24.47 -29.97
N LEU A 8 -16.63 25.29 -29.64
CA LEU A 8 -16.13 25.62 -28.31
C LEU A 8 -17.16 26.51 -27.58
N ALA A 9 -17.14 26.52 -26.23
CA ALA A 9 -17.76 27.46 -25.30
C ALA A 9 -19.18 27.16 -24.76
N ILE A 10 -19.22 26.70 -23.51
CA ILE A 10 -20.04 27.34 -22.47
C ILE A 10 -19.12 27.55 -21.26
N GLY A 11 -18.71 28.80 -21.08
CA GLY A 11 -18.09 29.29 -19.86
C GLY A 11 -19.01 30.28 -19.17
N ILE A 12 -19.00 30.21 -17.84
CA ILE A 12 -19.24 31.30 -16.89
C ILE A 12 -20.69 31.78 -16.73
N SER A 13 -21.32 31.38 -15.62
CA SER A 13 -21.70 32.31 -14.54
C SER A 13 -22.59 31.62 -13.50
N LEU A 14 -22.09 31.54 -12.26
CA LEU A 14 -22.81 31.85 -11.01
C LEU A 14 -21.88 31.57 -9.81
N SER A 15 -20.86 32.43 -9.66
CA SER A 15 -20.58 33.02 -8.35
C SER A 15 -21.71 34.05 -8.11
N VAL A 16 -22.28 34.24 -6.93
CA VAL A 16 -21.68 34.78 -5.69
C VAL A 16 -22.73 34.63 -4.58
N PHE A 17 -22.36 34.12 -3.40
CA PHE A 17 -22.50 34.76 -2.07
C PHE A 17 -22.10 33.75 -0.96
N PRO A 18 -21.68 34.23 0.23
CA PRO A 18 -20.53 33.70 0.93
C PRO A 18 -20.95 33.05 2.25
N LEU A 19 -20.54 31.81 2.50
CA LEU A 19 -20.58 31.29 3.85
C LEU A 19 -19.23 31.55 4.52
N LEU A 20 -19.23 32.64 5.28
CA LEU A 20 -18.31 32.87 6.39
C LEU A 20 -18.36 31.66 7.33
N VAL A 21 -17.28 30.88 7.34
CA VAL A 21 -16.94 30.02 8.47
C VAL A 21 -15.50 30.37 8.83
N ASN A 22 -15.37 31.18 9.87
CA ASN A 22 -14.11 31.38 10.56
C ASN A 22 -13.69 30.05 11.20
N ALA A 23 -12.72 29.37 10.58
CA ALA A 23 -11.97 28.30 11.21
C ALA A 23 -10.49 28.67 11.18
N ASP A 24 -10.18 29.82 11.78
CA ASP A 24 -8.83 30.35 11.88
C ASP A 24 -8.31 30.06 13.29
N SER A 25 -7.64 28.91 13.50
CA SER A 25 -7.07 28.60 14.83
C SER A 25 -5.84 27.67 14.87
N SER A 26 -5.24 27.25 13.76
CA SER A 26 -4.05 26.38 13.82
C SER A 26 -2.78 26.99 13.23
N LEU A 27 -2.85 27.63 12.05
CA LEU A 27 -1.68 28.25 11.39
C LEU A 27 -1.20 29.51 12.13
N ASN A 28 -2.11 30.42 12.47
CA ASN A 28 -1.81 31.63 13.25
C ASN A 28 -1.13 31.31 14.59
N SER A 29 -1.41 30.16 15.20
CA SER A 29 -0.84 29.78 16.50
C SER A 29 0.62 29.32 16.41
N ILE A 30 1.01 28.71 15.30
CA ILE A 30 2.39 28.24 15.06
C ILE A 30 3.24 29.41 14.59
N GLU A 31 2.72 30.22 13.67
CA GLU A 31 3.40 31.43 13.19
C GLU A 31 3.59 32.44 14.32
N ALA A 32 2.59 32.64 15.18
CA ALA A 32 2.74 33.45 16.39
C ALA A 32 3.78 32.88 17.37
N ARG A 33 3.89 31.55 17.49
CA ARG A 33 4.91 30.90 18.33
C ARG A 33 6.31 31.03 17.74
N LEU A 34 6.45 30.93 16.41
CA LEU A 34 7.73 31.07 15.70
C LEU A 34 8.22 32.53 15.81
N ASN A 35 7.35 33.49 15.53
CA ASN A 35 7.65 34.93 15.68
C ASN A 35 8.00 35.29 17.13
N ALA A 36 7.31 34.71 18.11
CA ALA A 36 7.64 34.92 19.52
C ALA A 36 9.00 34.30 19.91
N LEU A 37 9.40 33.20 19.26
CA LEU A 37 10.69 32.56 19.50
C LEU A 37 11.83 33.33 18.84
N GLU A 38 11.65 33.79 17.61
CA GLU A 38 12.59 34.64 16.88
C GLU A 38 12.82 35.95 17.64
N LYS A 39 11.74 36.61 18.09
CA LYS A 39 11.86 37.81 18.93
C LYS A 39 12.65 37.56 20.21
N ARG A 40 12.45 36.42 20.87
CA ARG A 40 13.21 36.04 22.09
C ARG A 40 14.68 35.73 21.78
N ALA A 41 14.99 35.17 20.62
CA ALA A 41 16.35 34.92 20.17
C ALA A 41 17.09 36.24 19.92
N VAL A 42 16.48 37.17 19.18
CA VAL A 42 17.02 38.52 18.95
C VAL A 42 17.20 39.30 20.27
N GLU A 43 16.26 39.21 21.21
CA GLU A 43 16.39 39.80 22.55
C GLU A 43 17.49 39.13 23.40
N ALA A 44 17.81 37.86 23.14
CA ALA A 44 18.92 37.17 23.82
C ALA A 44 20.27 37.61 23.23
N GLU A 45 20.38 37.72 21.90
CA GLU A 45 21.58 38.24 21.23
C GLU A 45 21.88 39.69 21.66
N TYR A 46 20.87 40.56 21.68
CA TYR A 46 21.06 41.94 22.15
C TYR A 46 21.58 42.02 23.59
N ARG A 47 21.12 41.12 24.47
CA ARG A 47 21.59 41.04 25.86
C ARG A 47 23.02 40.53 25.96
N ALA A 48 23.42 39.57 25.11
CA ALA A 48 24.80 39.07 25.03
C ALA A 48 25.75 40.19 24.56
N THR A 49 25.44 40.87 23.46
CA THR A 49 26.25 41.98 22.93
C THR A 49 26.39 43.13 23.94
N SER A 50 25.30 43.45 24.67
CA SER A 50 25.35 44.47 25.73
C SER A 50 26.21 44.04 26.92
N ALA A 51 26.24 42.76 27.26
CA ALA A 51 27.10 42.22 28.31
C ALA A 51 28.58 42.27 27.89
N GLU A 52 28.90 41.87 26.67
CA GLU A 52 30.26 41.95 26.10
C GLU A 52 30.80 43.39 26.10
N GLN A 53 30.00 44.36 25.65
CA GLN A 53 30.40 45.78 25.68
C GLN A 53 30.67 46.31 27.10
N LYS A 54 29.93 45.83 28.10
CA LYS A 54 30.15 46.21 29.51
C LYS A 54 31.44 45.61 30.06
N VAL A 55 31.77 44.37 29.68
CA VAL A 55 33.03 43.70 30.06
C VAL A 55 34.21 44.43 29.44
N VAL A 56 34.19 44.73 28.14
CA VAL A 56 35.25 45.49 27.45
C VAL A 56 35.45 46.87 28.08
N ARG A 57 34.38 47.55 28.48
CA ARG A 57 34.47 48.85 29.16
C ARG A 57 35.07 48.75 30.57
N LEU A 58 34.77 47.66 31.30
CA LEU A 58 35.37 47.37 32.60
C LEU A 58 36.87 47.06 32.48
N GLU A 59 37.29 46.28 31.48
CA GLU A 59 38.70 46.02 31.19
C GLU A 59 39.48 47.30 30.85
N GLN A 60 38.88 48.21 30.08
CA GLN A 60 39.48 49.52 29.75
C GLN A 60 39.63 50.45 30.97
N LEU A 61 38.72 50.36 31.93
CA LEU A 61 38.81 51.11 33.19
C LEU A 61 39.87 50.53 34.14
N MET A 62 40.04 49.20 34.13
CA MET A 62 41.09 48.51 34.89
C MET A 62 42.50 48.77 34.33
N THR A 63 42.65 48.89 33.01
CA THR A 63 43.94 49.15 32.36
C THR A 63 44.39 50.62 32.39
N LYS A 64 43.47 51.57 32.59
CA LYS A 64 43.79 53.01 32.72
C LYS A 64 44.00 53.49 34.17
N GLY A 65 43.72 52.67 35.18
CA GLY A 65 43.71 53.04 36.59
C GLY A 65 44.93 52.60 37.40
N SER A 66 46.14 53.02 37.03
CA SER A 66 47.33 52.85 37.87
C SER A 66 47.44 53.96 38.93
N THR A 67 46.64 53.91 39.99
CA THR A 67 46.99 54.54 41.29
C THR A 67 46.10 54.05 42.44
N SER A 68 46.69 53.19 43.27
CA SER A 68 46.39 52.86 44.68
C SER A 68 44.99 53.19 45.24
N VAL A 69 44.09 52.20 45.23
CA VAL A 69 43.05 52.04 46.27
C VAL A 69 43.02 50.56 46.70
N LYS A 70 43.19 50.33 48.01
CA LYS A 70 43.38 49.03 48.67
C LYS A 70 42.16 48.09 48.54
N ASN A 71 42.41 46.90 47.98
CA ASN A 71 42.06 45.52 48.40
C ASN A 71 40.67 45.11 48.92
N ALA A 72 39.60 45.92 48.87
CA ALA A 72 38.23 45.44 49.16
C ALA A 72 37.29 45.44 47.95
N ASN A 73 37.59 46.22 46.90
CA ASN A 73 36.71 46.40 45.75
C ASN A 73 37.12 45.64 44.47
N SER A 74 38.38 45.21 44.35
CA SER A 74 38.86 44.43 43.19
C SER A 74 38.24 43.02 43.16
N VAL A 75 38.19 42.34 44.31
CA VAL A 75 37.59 41.00 44.47
C VAL A 75 36.09 40.99 44.11
N ASN A 76 35.37 42.10 44.39
CA ASN A 76 33.96 42.23 44.05
C ASN A 76 33.73 42.46 42.54
N ILE A 77 34.65 43.16 41.87
CA ILE A 77 34.58 43.40 40.42
C ILE A 77 34.90 42.10 39.65
N GLU A 78 35.93 41.35 40.04
CA GLU A 78 36.28 40.06 39.42
C GLU A 78 35.15 39.03 39.57
N GLN A 79 34.52 38.92 40.74
CA GLN A 79 33.35 38.06 40.94
C GLN A 79 32.16 38.46 40.05
N ARG A 80 31.95 39.77 39.86
CA ARG A 80 30.87 40.28 38.98
C ARG A 80 31.17 40.03 37.50
N ILE A 81 32.43 40.14 37.08
CA ILE A 81 32.87 39.81 35.72
C ILE A 81 32.68 38.32 35.46
N SER A 82 33.15 37.45 36.36
CA SER A 82 32.95 35.99 36.24
C SER A 82 31.47 35.58 36.21
N THR A 83 30.62 36.26 36.98
CA THR A 83 29.16 36.02 36.95
C THR A 83 28.53 36.49 35.63
N LEU A 84 29.02 37.60 35.06
CA LEU A 84 28.56 38.11 33.77
C LEU A 84 29.00 37.21 32.61
N GLU A 85 30.24 36.72 32.62
CA GLU A 85 30.77 35.75 31.65
C GLU A 85 29.93 34.46 31.67
N LYS A 86 29.70 33.89 32.86
CA LYS A 86 28.87 32.68 33.01
C LYS A 86 27.44 32.87 32.52
N ASN A 87 26.85 34.05 32.75
CA ASN A 87 25.52 34.37 32.25
C ASN A 87 25.50 34.59 30.73
N SER A 88 26.58 35.12 30.16
CA SER A 88 26.76 35.27 28.71
C SER A 88 26.87 33.91 28.04
N ASP A 89 27.71 33.02 28.57
CA ASP A 89 27.88 31.64 28.06
C ASP A 89 26.56 30.88 28.09
N GLN A 90 25.79 31.02 29.17
CA GLN A 90 24.47 30.39 29.29
C GLN A 90 23.45 30.99 28.31
N ALA A 91 23.49 32.30 28.07
CA ALA A 91 22.64 32.97 27.09
C ALA A 91 22.96 32.50 25.67
N GLN A 92 24.24 32.36 25.33
CA GLN A 92 24.71 31.85 24.04
C GLN A 92 24.34 30.38 23.85
N ALA A 93 24.50 29.54 24.88
CA ALA A 93 24.06 28.15 24.84
C ALA A 93 22.54 28.02 24.64
N ASN A 94 21.76 28.90 25.28
CA ASN A 94 20.30 28.94 25.11
C ASN A 94 19.89 29.44 23.71
N ALA A 95 20.62 30.40 23.14
CA ALA A 95 20.40 30.89 21.78
C ALA A 95 20.67 29.77 20.75
N ILE A 96 21.79 29.05 20.88
CA ILE A 96 22.12 27.91 20.00
C ILE A 96 21.08 26.79 20.13
N LEU A 97 20.53 26.54 21.32
CA LEU A 97 19.46 25.57 21.52
C LEU A 97 18.13 26.04 20.89
N ALA A 98 17.83 27.34 20.96
CA ALA A 98 16.66 27.94 20.34
C ALA A 98 16.76 27.87 18.81
N GLU A 99 17.90 28.23 18.22
CA GLU A 99 18.16 28.09 16.78
C GLU A 99 18.04 26.64 16.31
N ARG A 100 18.58 25.67 17.07
CA ARG A 100 18.39 24.24 16.76
C ARG A 100 16.93 23.84 16.75
N LYS A 101 16.14 24.30 17.73
CA LYS A 101 14.69 24.03 17.76
C LYS A 101 13.94 24.72 16.63
N VAL A 102 14.31 25.94 16.26
CA VAL A 102 13.71 26.65 15.11
C VAL A 102 14.03 25.89 13.82
N ASN A 103 15.29 25.50 13.61
CA ASN A 103 15.69 24.68 12.47
C ASN A 103 14.97 23.32 12.45
N ASP A 104 14.83 22.64 13.59
CA ASP A 104 14.07 21.38 13.68
C ASP A 104 12.58 21.58 13.35
N LEU A 105 11.97 22.68 13.80
CA LEU A 105 10.58 23.03 13.50
C LEU A 105 10.41 23.40 12.02
N GLU A 106 11.34 24.16 11.43
CA GLU A 106 11.34 24.48 10.00
C GLU A 106 11.54 23.23 9.14
N GLN A 107 12.41 22.30 9.55
CA GLN A 107 12.59 21.03 8.86
C GLN A 107 11.34 20.16 8.98
N GLN A 108 10.70 20.10 10.15
CA GLN A 108 9.42 19.41 10.33
C GLN A 108 8.31 20.05 9.48
N GLN A 109 8.31 21.38 9.33
CA GLN A 109 7.36 22.11 8.50
C GLN A 109 7.63 21.91 7.00
N LYS A 110 8.89 21.89 6.55
CA LYS A 110 9.28 21.54 5.17
C LYS A 110 8.94 20.09 4.82
N VAL A 111 9.07 19.17 5.77
CA VAL A 111 8.64 17.77 5.62
C VAL A 111 7.11 17.66 5.59
N ALA A 112 6.39 18.47 6.38
CA ALA A 112 4.92 18.50 6.36
C ALA A 112 4.37 19.14 5.07
N VAL A 113 5.00 20.20 4.54
CA VAL A 113 4.62 20.87 3.28
C VAL A 113 4.89 19.99 2.05
N LYS A 114 5.85 19.06 2.13
CA LYS A 114 6.07 18.00 1.11
C LYS A 114 5.26 16.72 1.34
N SER A 115 4.51 16.63 2.44
CA SER A 115 3.70 15.45 2.71
C SER A 115 2.26 15.70 2.26
N ASN A 116 1.75 14.81 1.41
CA ASN A 116 0.32 14.66 1.13
C ASN A 116 -0.37 14.07 2.36
N SER A 117 -0.30 14.77 3.49
CA SER A 117 -1.00 14.36 4.71
C SER A 117 -1.09 15.50 5.71
N PHE A 118 -2.25 15.62 6.36
CA PHE A 118 -2.45 16.49 7.51
C PHE A 118 -2.01 15.74 8.79
N VAL A 119 -1.07 16.33 9.53
CA VAL A 119 -0.51 15.72 10.75
C VAL A 119 -0.75 16.62 11.96
N VAL A 120 -1.39 16.08 12.98
CA VAL A 120 -1.53 16.73 14.30
C VAL A 120 -0.73 15.94 15.31
N ASN A 121 0.18 16.63 16.01
CA ASN A 121 0.94 16.05 17.12
C ASN A 121 0.40 16.58 18.44
N ASN A 122 -0.03 15.69 19.32
CA ASN A 122 -0.39 16.01 20.69
C ASN A 122 0.69 15.42 21.62
N SER A 123 1.44 16.31 22.28
CA SER A 123 2.61 15.99 23.09
C SER A 123 2.37 14.94 24.20
N GLY A 124 1.11 14.71 24.61
CA GLY A 124 0.77 13.67 25.60
C GLY A 124 0.16 12.37 25.02
N TRP A 125 -0.45 12.43 23.85
CA TRP A 125 -1.37 11.39 23.36
C TRP A 125 -0.91 10.71 22.07
N GLY A 126 0.06 11.30 21.36
CA GLY A 126 0.63 10.76 20.13
C GLY A 126 0.35 11.63 18.91
N LYS A 127 0.61 11.08 17.75
CA LYS A 127 0.47 11.69 16.43
C LYS A 127 -0.77 11.13 15.74
N LEU A 128 -1.57 12.01 15.17
CA LEU A 128 -2.67 11.67 14.27
C LEU A 128 -2.32 12.17 12.87
N LYS A 129 -2.50 11.33 11.87
CA LYS A 129 -2.25 11.63 10.45
C LYS A 129 -3.50 11.33 9.65
N LEU A 130 -4.03 12.33 8.96
CA LEU A 130 -5.06 12.21 7.94
C LEU A 130 -4.39 12.27 6.57
N TYR A 131 -4.76 11.36 5.68
CA TYR A 131 -4.29 11.31 4.31
C TYR A 131 -5.36 10.66 3.43
N GLY A 132 -5.14 10.58 2.13
CA GLY A 132 -6.01 9.83 1.25
C GLY A 132 -5.50 9.76 -0.17
N ASP A 133 -6.26 9.05 -1.00
CA ASP A 133 -6.07 9.09 -2.43
C ASP A 133 -7.39 9.00 -3.20
N VAL A 134 -7.41 9.65 -4.36
CA VAL A 134 -8.44 9.47 -5.38
C VAL A 134 -7.83 8.65 -6.49
N GLU A 135 -8.41 7.50 -6.80
CA GLU A 135 -7.97 6.63 -7.89
C GLU A 135 -9.15 6.36 -8.82
N TYR A 136 -9.09 6.88 -10.05
CA TYR A 136 -10.09 6.64 -11.09
C TYR A 136 -9.46 6.04 -12.33
N ASN A 137 -10.13 5.03 -12.88
CA ASN A 137 -9.70 4.24 -14.02
C ASN A 137 -10.71 4.40 -15.15
N ILE A 138 -10.19 4.59 -16.37
CA ILE A 138 -10.92 4.46 -17.62
C ILE A 138 -10.38 3.21 -18.30
N ASP A 139 -11.21 2.20 -18.41
CA ASP A 139 -10.85 0.89 -18.91
C ASP A 139 -11.50 0.63 -20.27
N ALA A 140 -10.70 0.06 -21.17
CA ALA A 140 -11.13 -0.47 -22.45
C ALA A 140 -10.57 -1.89 -22.55
N ALA A 141 -11.44 -2.89 -22.54
CA ALA A 141 -11.04 -4.28 -22.64
C ALA A 141 -11.78 -4.97 -23.77
N SER A 142 -11.09 -5.91 -24.41
CA SER A 142 -11.72 -6.88 -25.30
C SER A 142 -12.90 -7.54 -24.58
N ARG A 143 -13.83 -8.09 -25.36
CA ARG A 143 -14.88 -8.96 -24.81
C ARG A 143 -14.27 -9.93 -23.80
N LYS A 144 -15.04 -10.28 -22.78
CA LYS A 144 -14.69 -11.24 -21.73
C LYS A 144 -14.46 -12.67 -22.25
N GLY A 145 -14.23 -12.84 -23.55
CA GLY A 145 -13.95 -14.10 -24.24
C GLY A 145 -13.27 -15.08 -23.30
N GLN A 146 -13.87 -16.27 -23.25
CA GLN A 146 -13.79 -17.20 -22.14
C GLN A 146 -12.36 -17.71 -21.93
N ILE A 147 -11.52 -16.95 -21.22
CA ILE A 147 -10.14 -17.39 -20.97
C ILE A 147 -10.12 -18.77 -20.30
N THR A 148 -11.16 -19.16 -19.56
CA THR A 148 -11.61 -20.57 -19.53
C THR A 148 -13.14 -20.58 -19.62
N SER A 149 -13.74 -21.63 -20.18
CA SER A 149 -15.15 -21.70 -20.59
C SER A 149 -16.14 -22.07 -19.48
N MET A 150 -16.65 -21.19 -18.61
CA MET A 150 -17.63 -21.68 -17.60
C MET A 150 -18.79 -20.74 -17.20
N HIS A 151 -19.48 -20.10 -18.16
CA HIS A 151 -20.82 -19.51 -17.91
C HIS A 151 -22.00 -20.33 -18.46
N THR A 152 -21.73 -21.37 -19.24
CA THR A 152 -22.72 -22.28 -19.81
C THR A 152 -22.97 -23.47 -18.88
N GLN A 153 -23.42 -23.19 -17.64
CA GLN A 153 -24.31 -24.17 -17.00
C GLN A 153 -25.58 -24.23 -17.83
N ALA A 154 -26.02 -25.44 -18.21
CA ALA A 154 -27.29 -25.63 -18.92
C ALA A 154 -28.41 -24.83 -18.21
N GLY A 155 -28.95 -23.82 -18.91
CA GLY A 155 -29.98 -22.90 -18.39
C GLY A 155 -29.57 -21.44 -18.17
N LYS A 156 -28.28 -21.07 -18.20
CA LYS A 156 -27.85 -19.66 -18.19
C LYS A 156 -27.59 -19.18 -19.63
N LYS A 157 -28.42 -18.27 -20.13
CA LYS A 157 -28.29 -17.69 -21.48
C LYS A 157 -26.89 -17.10 -21.68
N ASN A 158 -26.26 -17.45 -22.80
CA ASN A 158 -25.06 -16.78 -23.32
C ASN A 158 -25.27 -15.28 -23.32
N ASN A 159 -24.59 -14.56 -22.43
CA ASN A 159 -24.47 -13.12 -22.58
C ASN A 159 -23.52 -12.89 -23.77
N ASN A 160 -24.05 -12.27 -24.82
CA ASN A 160 -23.26 -11.63 -25.86
C ASN A 160 -22.34 -10.60 -25.20
N ASP A 161 -21.14 -11.03 -24.77
CA ASP A 161 -20.18 -10.17 -24.11
C ASP A 161 -19.63 -9.15 -25.13
N LYS A 162 -20.07 -7.91 -24.98
CA LYS A 162 -19.60 -6.76 -25.76
C LYS A 162 -18.20 -6.35 -25.29
N GLU A 163 -17.49 -5.61 -26.14
CA GLU A 163 -16.32 -4.85 -25.69
C GLU A 163 -16.70 -4.00 -24.48
N ARG A 164 -15.84 -4.00 -23.46
CA ARG A 164 -16.12 -3.33 -22.19
C ARG A 164 -15.40 -2.00 -22.17
N TRP A 165 -16.20 -0.96 -22.04
CA TRP A 165 -15.76 0.38 -21.67
C TRP A 165 -16.31 0.65 -20.28
N ASP A 166 -15.45 0.86 -19.30
CA ASP A 166 -15.87 1.15 -17.94
C ASP A 166 -15.08 2.24 -17.28
N LEU A 167 -15.79 3.00 -16.45
CA LEU A 167 -15.19 3.91 -15.49
C LEU A 167 -15.41 3.34 -14.11
N ASN A 168 -14.32 3.18 -13.37
CA ASN A 168 -14.34 2.66 -12.01
C ASN A 168 -13.27 3.36 -11.18
N GLY A 169 -13.32 3.15 -9.86
CA GLY A 169 -12.35 3.72 -8.96
C GLY A 169 -12.93 4.03 -7.59
N ARG A 170 -12.13 4.70 -6.78
CA ARG A 170 -12.43 4.97 -5.38
C ARG A 170 -11.83 6.28 -4.88
N ILE A 171 -12.45 6.83 -3.86
CA ILE A 171 -11.85 7.81 -2.96
C ILE A 171 -11.58 7.08 -1.64
N LEU A 172 -10.33 7.10 -1.18
CA LEU A 172 -9.90 6.53 0.09
C LEU A 172 -9.54 7.66 1.04
N ILE A 173 -9.99 7.55 2.28
CA ILE A 173 -9.58 8.43 3.38
C ILE A 173 -8.87 7.56 4.41
N GLY A 174 -7.63 7.89 4.74
CA GLY A 174 -6.81 7.21 5.73
C GLY A 174 -6.64 8.04 7.00
N LEU A 175 -6.82 7.39 8.14
CA LEU A 175 -6.56 7.95 9.46
C LEU A 175 -5.62 7.02 10.24
N ASP A 176 -4.40 7.49 10.48
CA ASP A 176 -3.40 6.79 11.28
C ASP A 176 -3.23 7.51 12.63
N GLY A 177 -3.35 6.79 13.73
CA GLY A 177 -3.01 7.28 15.06
C GLY A 177 -1.87 6.46 15.64
N GLU A 178 -0.82 7.10 16.14
CA GLU A 178 0.32 6.41 16.74
C GLU A 178 0.85 7.14 17.97
N ARG A 179 1.14 6.38 19.02
CA ARG A 179 1.89 6.85 20.19
C ARG A 179 3.18 6.06 20.30
N SER A 180 4.30 6.78 20.23
CA SER A 180 5.65 6.24 20.43
C SER A 180 6.23 6.78 21.73
N LEU A 181 6.84 5.89 22.52
CA LEU A 181 7.50 6.20 23.79
C LEU A 181 9.02 6.32 23.60
N THR A 182 9.69 7.00 24.51
CA THR A 182 11.16 7.20 24.48
C THR A 182 11.95 5.89 24.61
N ASN A 183 11.36 4.85 25.19
CA ASN A 183 11.97 3.51 25.31
C ASN A 183 11.83 2.66 24.02
N GLY A 184 11.27 3.24 22.95
CA GLY A 184 11.06 2.59 21.65
C GLY A 184 9.81 1.74 21.55
N ASN A 185 8.99 1.64 22.60
CA ASN A 185 7.68 1.00 22.51
C ASN A 185 6.70 1.91 21.79
N TYR A 186 5.83 1.32 20.99
CA TYR A 186 4.78 2.06 20.28
C TYR A 186 3.49 1.26 20.21
N ALA A 187 2.38 1.98 20.05
CA ALA A 187 1.09 1.43 19.69
C ALA A 187 0.36 2.42 18.79
N GLY A 188 -0.44 1.89 17.87
CA GLY A 188 -1.17 2.70 16.92
C GLY A 188 -2.27 1.94 16.22
N PHE A 189 -3.02 2.67 15.41
CA PHE A 189 -4.05 2.12 14.56
C PHE A 189 -4.00 2.78 13.19
N LYS A 190 -4.58 2.10 12.21
CA LYS A 190 -4.86 2.62 10.88
C LYS A 190 -6.27 2.22 10.50
N VAL A 191 -7.03 3.16 9.94
CA VAL A 191 -8.34 2.89 9.33
C VAL A 191 -8.46 3.62 7.99
N GLN A 192 -8.97 2.91 6.99
CA GLN A 192 -9.04 3.41 5.61
C GLN A 192 -10.41 3.14 4.97
N PRO A 193 -11.47 3.87 5.35
CA PRO A 193 -12.73 3.83 4.62
C PRO A 193 -12.53 4.29 3.16
N LEU A 194 -13.28 3.66 2.26
CA LEU A 194 -13.29 4.02 0.84
C LEU A 194 -14.72 4.13 0.30
N ALA A 195 -14.92 5.08 -0.61
CA ALA A 195 -16.15 5.24 -1.38
C ALA A 195 -15.86 4.92 -2.84
N ASN A 196 -16.54 3.91 -3.39
CA ASN A 196 -16.40 3.54 -4.78
C ASN A 196 -17.23 4.48 -5.67
N MET A 197 -16.81 4.66 -6.93
CA MET A 197 -17.57 5.42 -7.93
C MET A 197 -18.99 4.88 -8.16
N SER A 198 -19.25 3.61 -7.84
CA SER A 198 -20.57 2.99 -7.93
C SER A 198 -21.52 3.37 -6.78
N GLY A 199 -21.06 4.14 -5.79
CA GLY A 199 -21.82 4.52 -4.59
C GLY A 199 -21.69 3.57 -3.40
N ASN A 200 -21.03 2.43 -3.58
CA ASN A 200 -20.79 1.49 -2.47
C ASN A 200 -19.63 1.97 -1.58
N MET A 201 -19.80 1.85 -0.27
CA MET A 201 -18.72 2.07 0.70
C MET A 201 -18.00 0.75 1.02
N GLY A 202 -16.70 0.84 1.29
CA GLY A 202 -15.86 -0.28 1.70
C GLY A 202 -14.81 0.13 2.72
N LEU A 203 -13.95 -0.82 3.08
CA LEU A 203 -12.88 -0.63 4.05
C LEU A 203 -11.62 -1.35 3.54
N ASP A 204 -10.51 -0.62 3.43
CA ASP A 204 -9.23 -1.18 2.99
C ASP A 204 -8.49 -1.79 4.19
N ASP A 205 -7.72 -1.00 4.94
CA ASP A 205 -7.15 -1.39 6.23
C ASP A 205 -8.03 -0.94 7.40
N ALA A 206 -8.08 -1.78 8.44
CA ALA A 206 -8.58 -1.47 9.77
C ALA A 206 -7.81 -2.31 10.78
N VAL A 207 -6.70 -1.78 11.27
CA VAL A 207 -5.68 -2.52 12.01
C VAL A 207 -5.26 -1.78 13.27
N PHE A 208 -5.12 -2.52 14.35
CA PHE A 208 -4.41 -2.08 15.55
C PHE A 208 -3.05 -2.77 15.60
N TYR A 209 -2.02 -2.03 15.98
CA TYR A 209 -0.66 -2.53 16.01
C TYR A 209 0.12 -1.98 17.20
N PHE A 210 1.08 -2.77 17.68
CA PHE A 210 1.96 -2.38 18.76
C PHE A 210 3.26 -3.17 18.70
N GLY A 211 4.31 -2.62 19.29
CA GLY A 211 5.62 -3.25 19.20
C GLY A 211 6.72 -2.46 19.87
N LYS A 212 7.94 -2.85 19.52
CA LYS A 212 9.15 -2.15 19.87
C LYS A 212 9.98 -1.92 18.63
N ASN A 213 10.33 -0.65 18.38
CA ASN A 213 11.07 -0.21 17.21
C ASN A 213 12.30 -1.09 16.97
N ASN A 214 12.48 -1.56 15.73
CA ASN A 214 13.59 -2.41 15.30
C ASN A 214 13.75 -3.73 16.09
N LYS A 215 12.69 -4.20 16.77
CA LYS A 215 12.71 -5.48 17.50
C LYS A 215 11.58 -6.37 17.06
N TRP A 216 10.33 -5.97 17.29
CA TRP A 216 9.18 -6.77 16.92
C TRP A 216 7.95 -5.88 16.76
N ASN A 217 7.01 -6.37 15.98
CA ASN A 217 5.76 -5.70 15.67
C ASN A 217 4.63 -6.74 15.68
N TYR A 218 3.54 -6.43 16.36
CA TYR A 218 2.31 -7.20 16.33
C TYR A 218 1.21 -6.38 15.64
N LYS A 219 0.44 -7.01 14.76
CA LYS A 219 -0.76 -6.42 14.12
C LYS A 219 -1.96 -7.31 14.33
N ILE A 220 -3.12 -6.71 14.49
CA ILE A 220 -4.40 -7.42 14.53
C ILE A 220 -5.49 -6.60 13.82
N GLY A 221 -6.29 -7.27 13.01
CA GLY A 221 -7.40 -6.67 12.28
C GLY A 221 -7.38 -7.00 10.80
N ARG A 222 -7.78 -6.03 9.97
CA ARG A 222 -7.81 -6.12 8.51
C ARG A 222 -6.63 -5.37 7.92
N TYR A 223 -5.69 -6.08 7.31
CA TYR A 223 -4.50 -5.54 6.66
C TYR A 223 -3.95 -6.56 5.65
N GLU A 224 -3.01 -6.13 4.81
CA GLU A 224 -2.18 -7.03 4.00
C GLU A 224 -0.84 -7.33 4.67
N ALA A 225 -0.55 -8.62 4.76
CA ALA A 225 0.73 -9.20 5.13
C ALA A 225 1.74 -9.09 3.97
N TYR A 226 2.97 -9.55 4.16
CA TYR A 226 4.05 -9.42 3.18
C TYR A 226 3.65 -9.88 1.76
N ASP A 227 3.97 -9.10 0.73
CA ASP A 227 3.64 -9.43 -0.66
C ASP A 227 4.72 -10.28 -1.32
N MET A 228 4.33 -11.46 -1.81
CA MET A 228 5.22 -12.42 -2.48
C MET A 228 5.10 -12.35 -4.01
N PHE A 229 4.26 -11.48 -4.56
CA PHE A 229 4.10 -11.34 -5.99
C PHE A 229 3.94 -9.87 -6.41
N PRO A 230 4.94 -9.00 -6.12
CA PRO A 230 4.82 -7.57 -6.34
C PRO A 230 4.73 -7.21 -7.83
N LEU A 231 3.75 -6.36 -8.15
CA LEU A 231 3.44 -5.92 -9.51
C LEU A 231 3.82 -4.45 -9.78
N ASN A 232 4.55 -3.82 -8.84
CA ASN A 232 5.00 -2.42 -8.90
C ASN A 232 3.84 -1.43 -9.17
N GLN A 233 3.72 -0.89 -10.39
CA GLN A 233 2.69 0.10 -10.74
C GLN A 233 1.26 -0.49 -10.80
N ASP A 234 1.13 -1.83 -10.78
CA ASP A 234 -0.12 -2.61 -10.69
C ASP A 234 -1.36 -1.95 -11.33
N THR A 235 -1.31 -1.83 -12.66
CA THR A 235 -2.39 -1.20 -13.43
C THR A 235 -3.38 -2.20 -14.03
N PHE A 236 -3.07 -3.50 -14.17
CA PHE A 236 -3.89 -4.44 -14.98
C PHE A 236 -4.04 -5.88 -14.52
N VAL A 237 -3.28 -6.36 -13.54
CA VAL A 237 -3.30 -7.81 -13.26
C VAL A 237 -4.66 -8.29 -12.76
N GLU A 238 -5.53 -7.35 -12.38
CA GLU A 238 -6.97 -7.55 -12.18
C GLU A 238 -7.72 -8.20 -13.36
N HIS A 239 -7.21 -8.08 -14.60
CA HIS A 239 -7.94 -8.47 -15.81
C HIS A 239 -7.32 -9.65 -16.58
N SER A 240 -6.12 -10.09 -16.21
CA SER A 240 -5.41 -11.20 -16.88
C SER A 240 -5.78 -12.59 -16.37
N GLY A 241 -6.51 -12.67 -15.26
CA GLY A 241 -7.02 -13.87 -14.61
C GLY A 241 -7.86 -13.45 -13.40
N ASN A 242 -8.69 -14.32 -12.81
CA ASN A 242 -9.60 -13.93 -11.72
C ASN A 242 -8.90 -13.69 -10.36
N SER A 243 -7.61 -13.34 -10.36
CA SER A 243 -6.79 -13.06 -9.17
C SER A 243 -6.97 -11.63 -8.59
N ALA A 244 -7.95 -10.88 -9.10
CA ALA A 244 -8.19 -9.47 -8.82
C ALA A 244 -8.93 -9.18 -7.49
N ASN A 245 -9.94 -9.98 -7.17
CA ASN A 245 -10.90 -9.68 -6.10
C ASN A 245 -10.89 -10.73 -4.99
N ASP A 246 -9.71 -11.28 -4.65
CA ASP A 246 -9.52 -12.24 -3.57
C ASP A 246 -10.35 -13.54 -3.69
N LEU A 247 -10.96 -13.79 -4.85
CA LEU A 247 -11.88 -14.89 -5.06
C LEU A 247 -11.42 -15.79 -6.20
N TYR A 248 -11.17 -17.07 -5.91
CA TYR A 248 -11.16 -18.11 -6.92
C TYR A 248 -12.53 -18.15 -7.61
N SER A 249 -12.58 -18.31 -8.93
CA SER A 249 -13.84 -18.59 -9.61
C SER A 249 -13.65 -19.76 -10.52
N ASP A 250 -14.56 -20.73 -10.39
CA ASP A 250 -14.68 -21.81 -11.35
C ASP A 250 -14.75 -21.21 -12.74
N GLY A 251 -13.82 -21.67 -13.58
CA GLY A 251 -13.85 -21.33 -14.98
C GLY A 251 -13.35 -20.00 -15.40
N PHE A 252 -12.48 -19.39 -14.62
CA PHE A 252 -11.62 -18.35 -15.13
C PHE A 252 -10.17 -18.80 -14.98
N GLY A 253 -9.31 -18.36 -15.90
CA GLY A 253 -7.89 -18.59 -15.78
C GLY A 253 -7.38 -18.09 -14.42
N TYR A 254 -6.79 -18.99 -13.64
CA TYR A 254 -6.27 -18.70 -12.31
C TYR A 254 -4.75 -18.43 -12.38
N VAL A 255 -4.32 -17.39 -11.67
CA VAL A 255 -2.90 -17.07 -11.48
C VAL A 255 -2.68 -17.01 -9.98
N TYR A 256 -2.05 -18.04 -9.44
CA TYR A 256 -1.79 -18.14 -8.02
C TYR A 256 -0.68 -17.17 -7.60
N MET A 257 -0.95 -16.31 -6.61
CA MET A 257 -0.03 -15.25 -6.17
C MET A 257 0.19 -15.23 -4.66
N MET A 258 -0.12 -16.33 -3.97
CA MET A 258 -0.02 -16.44 -2.50
C MET A 258 -0.83 -15.38 -1.72
N LYS A 259 -2.07 -15.14 -2.15
CA LYS A 259 -2.98 -14.18 -1.51
C LYS A 259 -3.86 -14.79 -0.39
N GLU A 260 -4.07 -16.10 -0.38
CA GLU A 260 -5.08 -16.77 0.48
C GLU A 260 -4.90 -16.45 1.97
N GLY A 261 -3.68 -16.57 2.52
CA GLY A 261 -3.34 -16.20 3.89
C GLY A 261 -2.73 -14.80 4.02
N ARG A 262 -2.81 -13.93 3.00
CA ARG A 262 -2.21 -12.58 3.02
C ARG A 262 -3.04 -11.58 3.82
N GLY A 263 -4.34 -11.80 4.00
CA GLY A 263 -5.22 -10.92 4.77
C GLY A 263 -6.19 -10.13 3.89
N ARG A 264 -6.68 -8.98 4.39
CA ARG A 264 -7.80 -8.21 3.82
C ARG A 264 -9.05 -9.03 3.46
N SER A 265 -9.32 -10.10 4.22
CA SER A 265 -10.55 -10.88 4.09
C SER A 265 -11.80 -10.05 4.41
N ASN A 266 -12.82 -10.18 3.57
CA ASN A 266 -14.14 -9.58 3.79
C ASN A 266 -14.98 -10.34 4.83
N ASN A 267 -14.48 -11.46 5.36
CA ASN A 267 -15.19 -12.31 6.30
C ASN A 267 -14.28 -12.91 7.37
N GLY A 268 -13.20 -12.18 7.71
CA GLY A 268 -12.19 -12.66 8.62
C GLY A 268 -11.32 -11.56 9.20
N GLY A 269 -10.47 -11.96 10.15
CA GLY A 269 -9.49 -11.09 10.78
C GLY A 269 -8.13 -11.79 10.83
N ALA A 270 -7.06 -11.00 10.72
CA ALA A 270 -5.70 -11.50 10.73
C ALA A 270 -4.93 -11.02 11.97
N MET A 271 -3.96 -11.82 12.38
CA MET A 271 -2.95 -11.49 13.38
C MET A 271 -1.56 -11.69 12.77
N ASN A 272 -0.66 -10.75 12.99
CA ASN A 272 0.70 -10.78 12.46
C ASN A 272 1.69 -10.60 13.59
N LEU A 273 2.76 -11.40 13.59
CA LEU A 273 3.96 -11.13 14.37
C LEU A 273 5.13 -11.03 13.41
N SER A 274 5.85 -9.90 13.43
CA SER A 274 7.04 -9.71 12.62
C SER A 274 8.21 -9.15 13.42
N SER A 275 9.41 -9.43 12.92
CA SER A 275 10.69 -9.06 13.55
C SER A 275 11.74 -8.85 12.48
N THR A 276 12.64 -7.89 12.71
CA THR A 276 13.78 -7.63 11.84
C THR A 276 15.07 -7.79 12.64
N TYR A 277 16.04 -8.51 12.07
CA TYR A 277 17.36 -8.71 12.65
C TYR A 277 18.44 -8.57 11.57
N ASN A 278 19.20 -7.47 11.64
CA ASN A 278 20.15 -7.07 10.59
C ASN A 278 19.45 -7.03 9.21
N ASP A 279 19.96 -7.81 8.26
CA ASP A 279 19.45 -7.93 6.89
C ASP A 279 18.23 -8.88 6.79
N TRP A 280 17.78 -9.48 7.89
CA TRP A 280 16.69 -10.46 7.89
C TRP A 280 15.39 -9.89 8.42
N TYR A 281 14.29 -10.24 7.76
CA TYR A 281 12.92 -10.01 8.15
C TYR A 281 12.20 -11.35 8.32
N PHE A 282 11.48 -11.49 9.42
CA PHE A 282 10.66 -12.65 9.73
C PHE A 282 9.23 -12.18 9.99
N GLU A 283 8.26 -12.92 9.48
CA GLU A 283 6.85 -12.66 9.69
C GLU A 283 6.10 -13.98 9.83
N VAL A 284 5.14 -14.04 10.75
CA VAL A 284 4.12 -15.07 10.78
C VAL A 284 2.77 -14.39 10.79
N ASN A 285 2.02 -14.56 9.70
CA ASN A 285 0.65 -14.12 9.60
C ASN A 285 -0.31 -15.28 9.89
N THR A 286 -1.40 -15.02 10.61
CA THR A 286 -2.47 -15.98 10.87
C THR A 286 -3.80 -15.33 10.51
N LEU A 287 -4.53 -15.88 9.56
CA LEU A 287 -5.84 -15.39 9.12
C LEU A 287 -6.92 -16.39 9.52
N VAL A 288 -7.98 -15.90 10.17
CA VAL A 288 -9.16 -16.68 10.51
C VAL A 288 -10.35 -16.14 9.73
N GLU A 289 -10.97 -17.00 8.92
CA GLU A 289 -12.10 -16.61 8.06
C GLU A 289 -12.99 -17.80 7.70
N ASP A 290 -14.06 -17.53 6.94
CA ASP A 290 -14.82 -18.57 6.25
C ASP A 290 -14.10 -18.96 4.95
N GLY A 291 -13.58 -20.19 4.91
CA GLY A 291 -12.81 -20.68 3.76
C GLY A 291 -13.64 -20.90 2.50
N SER A 292 -14.98 -21.06 2.59
CA SER A 292 -15.82 -21.19 1.39
C SER A 292 -15.92 -19.86 0.63
N LYS A 293 -15.75 -18.75 1.34
CA LYS A 293 -15.80 -17.40 0.79
C LYS A 293 -14.55 -17.00 0.03
N VAL A 294 -13.52 -17.85 -0.04
CA VAL A 294 -12.42 -17.69 -1.01
C VAL A 294 -12.89 -18.06 -2.42
N PHE A 295 -14.01 -18.78 -2.55
CA PHE A 295 -14.58 -19.22 -3.83
C PHE A 295 -15.78 -18.36 -4.20
N LYS A 296 -15.78 -17.82 -5.41
CA LYS A 296 -16.87 -17.04 -5.97
C LYS A 296 -18.14 -17.89 -6.01
N ASN A 297 -19.23 -17.36 -5.43
CA ASN A 297 -20.50 -18.06 -5.25
C ASN A 297 -20.40 -19.35 -4.41
N GLU A 298 -19.32 -19.51 -3.61
CA GLU A 298 -19.08 -20.72 -2.82
C GLU A 298 -19.05 -21.98 -3.69
N GLN A 299 -18.50 -21.87 -4.91
CA GLN A 299 -18.41 -22.97 -5.87
C GLN A 299 -16.95 -23.34 -6.16
N TYR A 300 -16.65 -24.62 -6.06
CA TYR A 300 -15.35 -25.18 -6.39
C TYR A 300 -15.50 -26.44 -7.25
N HIS A 301 -14.90 -26.40 -8.43
CA HIS A 301 -14.98 -27.41 -9.48
C HIS A 301 -16.43 -27.86 -9.78
N GLY A 302 -17.34 -26.90 -9.82
CA GLY A 302 -18.76 -27.07 -10.13
C GLY A 302 -19.62 -27.51 -8.97
N ARG A 303 -19.04 -27.58 -7.78
CA ARG A 303 -19.71 -28.06 -6.57
C ARG A 303 -19.95 -26.90 -5.64
N LYS A 304 -21.18 -26.78 -5.14
CA LYS A 304 -21.47 -25.85 -4.05
C LYS A 304 -20.79 -26.37 -2.78
N LEU A 305 -20.02 -25.50 -2.14
CA LEU A 305 -19.31 -25.80 -0.92
C LEU A 305 -20.25 -25.65 0.29
N ASP A 306 -20.16 -26.63 1.19
CA ASP A 306 -20.74 -26.62 2.54
C ASP A 306 -19.65 -26.13 3.51
N ASN A 307 -19.84 -24.96 4.10
CA ASN A 307 -18.98 -24.44 5.15
C ASN A 307 -19.40 -25.01 6.51
N ARG A 308 -18.51 -25.76 7.15
CA ARG A 308 -18.72 -26.38 8.46
C ARG A 308 -17.95 -25.70 9.57
N LYS A 309 -16.79 -25.12 9.26
CA LYS A 309 -15.91 -24.45 10.23
C LYS A 309 -15.12 -23.35 9.54
N ASN A 310 -14.74 -22.34 10.32
CA ASN A 310 -13.75 -21.37 9.88
C ASN A 310 -12.39 -22.04 9.62
N VAL A 311 -11.68 -21.53 8.63
CA VAL A 311 -10.29 -21.90 8.35
C VAL A 311 -9.34 -21.06 9.17
N VAL A 312 -8.13 -21.57 9.35
CA VAL A 312 -7.01 -20.84 9.92
C VAL A 312 -5.84 -20.99 8.97
N TYR A 313 -5.53 -19.95 8.20
CA TYR A 313 -4.34 -19.90 7.37
C TYR A 313 -3.16 -19.41 8.21
N VAL A 314 -2.05 -20.13 8.18
CA VAL A 314 -0.78 -19.74 8.81
C VAL A 314 0.25 -19.54 7.71
N ARG A 315 0.83 -18.34 7.67
CA ARG A 315 1.73 -17.89 6.61
C ARG A 315 3.03 -17.32 7.18
N PRO A 316 4.06 -18.16 7.40
CA PRO A 316 5.41 -17.68 7.67
C PRO A 316 6.06 -17.11 6.40
N VAL A 317 6.79 -16.00 6.57
CA VAL A 317 7.64 -15.38 5.55
C VAL A 317 9.00 -15.09 6.14
N VAL A 318 10.04 -15.40 5.38
CA VAL A 318 11.41 -15.00 5.67
C VAL A 318 11.93 -14.21 4.49
N ALA A 319 12.44 -13.00 4.72
CA ALA A 319 13.09 -12.20 3.70
C ALA A 319 14.49 -11.79 4.14
N TRP A 320 15.45 -11.90 3.24
CA TRP A 320 16.79 -11.36 3.39
C TRP A 320 16.97 -10.20 2.43
N LYS A 321 17.42 -9.06 2.95
CA LYS A 321 17.63 -7.83 2.21
C LYS A 321 19.00 -7.27 2.51
N LYS A 322 19.82 -7.13 1.46
CA LYS A 322 21.13 -6.49 1.55
C LYS A 322 21.33 -5.57 0.35
N ASP A 323 21.74 -4.34 0.63
CA ASP A 323 21.89 -3.27 -0.37
C ASP A 323 20.61 -3.13 -1.21
N ASN A 324 20.73 -3.38 -2.52
CA ASN A 324 19.65 -3.28 -3.50
C ASN A 324 18.93 -4.62 -3.76
N PHE A 325 19.36 -5.71 -3.12
CA PHE A 325 18.83 -7.04 -3.37
C PHE A 325 17.96 -7.52 -2.22
N THR A 326 16.86 -8.19 -2.54
CA THR A 326 15.97 -8.84 -1.59
C THR A 326 15.55 -10.21 -2.13
N ILE A 327 15.61 -11.23 -1.28
CA ILE A 327 15.04 -12.55 -1.52
C ILE A 327 14.07 -12.85 -0.39
N ALA A 328 12.87 -13.33 -0.72
CA ALA A 328 11.86 -13.74 0.25
C ALA A 328 11.33 -15.12 -0.10
N GLY A 329 11.11 -15.94 0.91
CA GLY A 329 10.44 -17.24 0.82
C GLY A 329 9.25 -17.29 1.77
N ALA A 330 8.14 -17.88 1.32
CA ALA A 330 6.93 -18.02 2.11
C ALA A 330 6.29 -19.38 1.94
N ILE A 331 5.58 -19.81 2.99
CA ILE A 331 4.64 -20.93 2.97
C ILE A 331 3.32 -20.38 3.45
N ASP A 332 2.21 -20.84 2.89
CA ASP A 332 0.85 -20.53 3.32
C ASP A 332 0.10 -21.85 3.46
N ALA A 333 -0.53 -22.12 4.59
CA ALA A 333 -1.27 -23.36 4.77
C ALA A 333 -2.50 -23.16 5.64
N ASN A 334 -3.65 -23.70 5.21
CA ASN A 334 -4.77 -23.91 6.11
C ASN A 334 -4.49 -25.12 7.01
N ILE A 335 -4.56 -24.91 8.32
CA ILE A 335 -4.34 -25.96 9.32
C ILE A 335 -5.64 -26.62 9.81
N VAL A 336 -6.81 -26.09 9.45
CA VAL A 336 -8.11 -26.65 9.84
C VAL A 336 -8.61 -27.66 8.81
N ARG A 337 -8.85 -28.89 9.25
CA ARG A 337 -9.44 -29.96 8.44
C ARG A 337 -10.96 -29.98 8.55
N ASN A 338 -11.61 -30.42 7.49
CA ASN A 338 -13.07 -30.47 7.36
C ASN A 338 -13.74 -29.12 7.65
N ALA A 339 -13.09 -28.03 7.23
CA ALA A 339 -13.61 -26.67 7.34
C ALA A 339 -14.70 -26.43 6.28
N TYR A 340 -14.40 -26.77 5.02
CA TYR A 340 -15.37 -26.71 3.92
C TYR A 340 -15.16 -27.87 2.94
N GLY A 341 -16.20 -28.18 2.17
CA GLY A 341 -16.20 -29.32 1.26
C GLY A 341 -17.56 -29.54 0.62
N PHE A 342 -17.85 -30.74 0.15
CA PHE A 342 -19.17 -31.08 -0.40
C PHE A 342 -19.56 -32.50 -0.03
N ASN A 343 -20.85 -32.83 -0.05
CA ASN A 343 -21.29 -34.21 0.09
C ASN A 343 -21.22 -34.90 -1.28
N ASN A 344 -20.54 -36.05 -1.34
CA ASN A 344 -20.49 -36.86 -2.55
C ASN A 344 -21.79 -37.65 -2.76
N ALA A 345 -21.87 -38.41 -3.86
CA ALA A 345 -23.06 -39.17 -4.22
C ALA A 345 -23.50 -40.18 -3.13
N ASP A 346 -22.55 -40.64 -2.30
CA ASP A 346 -22.80 -41.56 -1.18
C ASP A 346 -23.23 -40.85 0.12
N GLY A 347 -23.42 -39.52 0.08
CA GLY A 347 -23.74 -38.69 1.24
C GLY A 347 -22.56 -38.47 2.20
N LYS A 348 -21.34 -38.88 1.84
CA LYS A 348 -20.13 -38.65 2.64
C LYS A 348 -19.54 -37.28 2.32
N PHE A 349 -19.10 -36.58 3.35
CA PHE A 349 -18.45 -35.29 3.19
C PHE A 349 -17.02 -35.46 2.66
N GLU A 350 -16.74 -34.79 1.55
CA GLU A 350 -15.42 -34.66 0.98
C GLU A 350 -14.82 -33.30 1.34
N ASP A 351 -13.88 -33.33 2.28
CA ASP A 351 -13.12 -32.15 2.73
C ASP A 351 -12.32 -31.52 1.60
N GLN A 352 -12.46 -30.22 1.34
CA GLN A 352 -11.68 -29.44 0.37
C GLN A 352 -10.76 -28.42 1.05
N SER A 353 -10.65 -28.47 2.37
CA SER A 353 -9.93 -27.47 3.17
C SER A 353 -8.40 -27.50 3.01
N ARG A 354 -7.84 -28.57 2.41
CA ARG A 354 -6.40 -28.71 2.23
C ARG A 354 -5.93 -27.81 1.09
N ARG A 355 -5.27 -26.72 1.44
CA ARG A 355 -4.60 -25.79 0.52
C ARG A 355 -3.25 -25.40 1.14
N THR A 356 -2.18 -25.62 0.39
CA THR A 356 -0.81 -25.26 0.83
C THR A 356 -0.06 -24.60 -0.31
N GLY A 357 0.30 -23.35 -0.08
CA GLY A 357 1.06 -22.51 -0.98
C GLY A 357 2.54 -22.43 -0.61
N TYR A 358 3.38 -22.31 -1.63
CA TYR A 358 4.81 -22.04 -1.52
C TYR A 358 5.14 -20.90 -2.47
N GLY A 359 6.08 -20.02 -2.10
CA GLY A 359 6.57 -19.06 -3.07
C GLY A 359 7.90 -18.44 -2.70
N LEU A 360 8.50 -17.86 -3.73
CA LEU A 360 9.81 -17.28 -3.71
C LEU A 360 9.77 -15.98 -4.51
N THR A 361 10.35 -14.92 -3.95
CA THR A 361 10.42 -13.61 -4.61
C THR A 361 11.84 -13.09 -4.55
N LEU A 362 12.36 -12.67 -5.69
CA LEU A 362 13.58 -11.89 -5.82
C LEU A 362 13.21 -10.47 -6.24
N LYS A 363 13.84 -9.50 -5.60
CA LYS A 363 13.70 -8.08 -5.94
C LYS A 363 15.08 -7.44 -6.00
N TRP A 364 15.33 -6.73 -7.09
CA TRP A 364 16.43 -5.79 -7.23
C TRP A 364 15.86 -4.38 -7.32
N ASP A 365 16.29 -3.46 -6.47
CA ASP A 365 15.78 -2.09 -6.40
C ASP A 365 16.91 -1.14 -6.04
N ASN A 366 17.43 -0.42 -7.05
CA ASN A 366 18.44 0.61 -6.87
C ASN A 366 17.90 2.02 -7.18
N LEU A 367 16.57 2.19 -7.11
CA LEU A 367 15.92 3.46 -7.41
C LEU A 367 16.40 4.57 -6.45
N LYS A 368 16.66 4.21 -5.19
CA LYS A 368 17.20 5.13 -4.18
C LYS A 368 18.60 5.65 -4.53
N ASP A 369 19.44 4.81 -5.15
CA ASP A 369 20.83 5.15 -5.44
C ASP A 369 20.97 5.92 -6.76
N LYS A 370 20.14 5.60 -7.75
CA LYS A 370 20.28 6.10 -9.13
C LYS A 370 19.16 7.05 -9.56
N GLY A 371 18.24 7.40 -8.66
CA GLY A 371 17.11 8.29 -8.95
C GLY A 371 16.30 7.81 -10.15
N GLU A 372 15.95 8.71 -11.07
CA GLU A 372 15.20 8.35 -12.29
C GLU A 372 15.90 7.29 -13.18
N ASN A 373 17.23 7.12 -13.07
CA ASN A 373 17.97 6.12 -13.83
C ASN A 373 17.97 4.73 -13.17
N GLY A 374 17.39 4.60 -11.97
CA GLY A 374 17.30 3.34 -11.26
C GLY A 374 16.32 2.36 -11.89
N ILE A 375 16.48 1.11 -11.49
CA ILE A 375 15.74 -0.06 -11.97
C ILE A 375 15.14 -0.75 -10.75
N ILE A 376 13.86 -1.09 -10.87
CA ILE A 376 13.21 -2.07 -9.99
C ILE A 376 12.90 -3.30 -10.83
N ALA A 377 13.49 -4.43 -10.50
CA ALA A 377 13.21 -5.71 -11.14
C ALA A 377 12.73 -6.72 -10.11
N ASN A 378 11.62 -7.40 -10.40
CA ASN A 378 11.07 -8.46 -9.56
C ASN A 378 10.99 -9.76 -10.35
N LEU A 379 11.26 -10.88 -9.68
CA LEU A 379 10.99 -12.24 -10.16
C LEU A 379 10.33 -13.02 -9.05
N SER A 380 9.12 -13.53 -9.29
CA SER A 380 8.30 -14.22 -8.29
C SER A 380 7.85 -15.57 -8.81
N THR A 381 7.83 -16.58 -7.95
CA THR A 381 7.21 -17.87 -8.21
C THR A 381 6.25 -18.22 -7.08
N ALA A 382 5.16 -18.89 -7.42
CA ALA A 382 4.16 -19.36 -6.49
C ALA A 382 3.65 -20.72 -6.94
N TYR A 383 3.51 -21.66 -6.00
CA TYR A 383 2.96 -22.99 -6.24
C TYR A 383 1.91 -23.29 -5.17
N LEU A 384 0.75 -23.79 -5.59
CA LEU A 384 -0.33 -24.21 -4.73
C LEU A 384 -0.56 -25.72 -4.91
N ASP A 385 -0.52 -26.45 -3.81
CA ASP A 385 -1.04 -27.82 -3.69
C ASP A 385 -2.37 -27.77 -2.95
N ALA A 386 -3.46 -27.95 -3.70
CA ALA A 386 -4.81 -28.06 -3.18
C ALA A 386 -5.36 -29.47 -3.45
N LYS A 387 -6.49 -29.79 -2.82
CA LYS A 387 -7.12 -31.09 -3.08
C LYS A 387 -7.73 -31.08 -4.49
N GLN A 388 -7.22 -31.98 -5.35
CA GLN A 388 -7.64 -32.13 -6.75
C GLN A 388 -7.28 -30.94 -7.67
N GLU A 389 -6.38 -30.06 -7.24
CA GLU A 389 -5.91 -28.92 -8.00
C GLU A 389 -4.45 -28.65 -7.66
N SER A 390 -3.63 -28.34 -8.66
CA SER A 390 -2.29 -27.80 -8.43
C SER A 390 -1.99 -26.69 -9.41
N ASP A 391 -1.56 -25.56 -8.88
CA ASP A 391 -1.38 -24.33 -9.64
C ASP A 391 0.03 -23.80 -9.45
N PHE A 392 0.69 -23.48 -10.55
CA PHE A 392 2.01 -22.88 -10.58
C PHE A 392 1.91 -21.52 -11.28
N SER A 393 2.64 -20.54 -10.78
CA SER A 393 2.76 -19.23 -11.41
C SER A 393 4.17 -18.70 -11.26
N ALA A 394 4.68 -18.08 -12.33
CA ALA A 394 5.97 -17.41 -12.36
C ALA A 394 5.81 -16.06 -13.05
N GLY A 395 6.29 -14.98 -12.44
CA GLY A 395 6.12 -13.64 -12.96
C GLY A 395 7.39 -12.81 -12.79
N GLY A 396 7.74 -12.06 -13.82
CA GLY A 396 8.84 -11.10 -13.78
C GLY A 396 8.37 -9.73 -14.23
N ASN A 397 8.87 -8.67 -13.61
CA ASN A 397 8.62 -7.31 -14.08
C ASN A 397 9.82 -6.39 -13.84
N ILE A 398 9.99 -5.41 -14.72
CA ILE A 398 11.07 -4.42 -14.67
C ILE A 398 10.45 -3.05 -14.85
N LEU A 399 10.75 -2.13 -13.94
CA LEU A 399 10.44 -0.70 -14.00
C LEU A 399 11.74 0.09 -14.19
N TRP A 400 11.78 0.95 -15.20
CA TRP A 400 12.88 1.87 -15.46
C TRP A 400 12.34 3.23 -15.91
N ARG A 401 12.84 4.32 -15.30
CA ARG A 401 12.48 5.73 -15.54
C ARG A 401 11.02 6.17 -15.38
N LYS A 402 10.04 5.26 -15.51
CA LYS A 402 8.55 5.39 -15.41
C LYS A 402 7.85 4.31 -16.25
N LEU A 403 8.57 3.64 -17.16
CA LEU A 403 8.09 2.54 -17.98
C LEU A 403 8.30 1.21 -17.26
N GLN A 404 7.24 0.41 -17.19
CA GLN A 404 7.24 -0.92 -16.66
C GLN A 404 6.82 -1.92 -17.73
N VAL A 405 7.53 -3.04 -17.79
CA VAL A 405 7.13 -4.22 -18.58
C VAL A 405 7.17 -5.43 -17.66
N GLY A 406 6.18 -6.29 -17.75
CA GLY A 406 6.15 -7.53 -17.00
C GLY A 406 5.49 -8.66 -17.76
N TYR A 407 5.83 -9.87 -17.36
CA TYR A 407 5.32 -11.09 -17.93
C TYR A 407 4.97 -12.08 -16.82
N ILE A 408 3.84 -12.76 -16.94
CA ILE A 408 3.37 -13.78 -16.02
C ILE A 408 3.02 -15.04 -16.80
N TYR A 409 3.53 -16.16 -16.31
CA TYR A 409 3.15 -17.50 -16.72
C TYR A 409 2.38 -18.17 -15.59
N ALA A 410 1.29 -18.85 -15.89
CA ALA A 410 0.59 -19.73 -14.96
C ALA A 410 0.30 -21.08 -15.60
N HIS A 411 0.47 -22.15 -14.83
CA HIS A 411 0.12 -23.52 -15.19
C HIS A 411 -0.82 -24.06 -14.13
N ASN A 412 -2.01 -24.48 -14.52
CA ASN A 412 -3.00 -25.02 -13.58
C ASN A 412 -3.38 -26.43 -14.02
N ASP A 413 -3.56 -27.33 -13.05
CA ASP A 413 -3.91 -28.73 -13.26
C ASP A 413 -5.10 -29.10 -12.38
N ILE A 414 -6.30 -29.12 -12.98
CA ILE A 414 -7.56 -29.45 -12.31
C ILE A 414 -7.88 -30.93 -12.56
N LYS A 415 -7.93 -31.72 -11.49
CA LYS A 415 -8.04 -33.19 -11.56
C LYS A 415 -9.49 -33.71 -11.53
N SER A 416 -10.46 -32.94 -11.05
CA SER A 416 -11.86 -33.38 -10.99
C SER A 416 -12.85 -32.23 -11.15
N TYR A 417 -14.00 -32.49 -11.77
CA TYR A 417 -15.12 -31.55 -11.89
C TYR A 417 -16.45 -32.31 -11.78
N GLN A 418 -17.47 -31.75 -11.12
CA GLN A 418 -18.79 -32.39 -11.06
C GLN A 418 -19.62 -32.08 -12.30
N ARG A 419 -20.03 -33.14 -13.01
CA ARG A 419 -21.06 -33.10 -14.04
C ARG A 419 -22.43 -33.04 -13.36
N GLY A 420 -23.23 -32.00 -13.62
CA GLY A 420 -24.64 -31.99 -13.17
C GLY A 420 -25.42 -33.14 -13.80
N ASN A 421 -26.45 -33.65 -13.13
CA ASN A 421 -27.29 -34.76 -13.64
C ASN A 421 -28.44 -34.29 -14.57
N ASP A 422 -28.64 -32.98 -14.75
CA ASP A 422 -29.67 -32.40 -15.65
C ASP A 422 -29.07 -31.91 -16.99
N ILE A 423 -28.29 -32.75 -17.66
CA ILE A 423 -27.70 -32.38 -18.95
C ILE A 423 -28.42 -33.16 -20.05
N ASN A 424 -29.31 -32.47 -20.78
CA ASN A 424 -29.70 -32.89 -22.12
C ASN A 424 -28.42 -33.06 -22.95
N ILE A 425 -28.19 -34.26 -23.45
CA ILE A 425 -26.94 -34.75 -24.05
C ILE A 425 -26.57 -34.00 -25.36
N ASP A 426 -27.40 -33.05 -25.83
CA ASP A 426 -27.25 -32.38 -27.12
C ASP A 426 -26.73 -30.93 -27.08
N GLN A 427 -26.26 -30.41 -25.94
CA GLN A 427 -25.57 -29.11 -25.91
C GLN A 427 -24.16 -29.23 -25.33
N ASN A 428 -23.20 -29.36 -26.25
CA ASN A 428 -21.76 -29.29 -25.99
C ASN A 428 -21.41 -27.97 -25.32
N GLU A 429 -21.13 -27.99 -24.02
CA GLU A 429 -20.15 -27.13 -23.31
C GLU A 429 -20.09 -27.57 -21.83
N VAL A 430 -19.76 -28.84 -21.61
CA VAL A 430 -19.60 -29.40 -20.25
C VAL A 430 -18.15 -29.26 -19.81
N LEU A 431 -17.99 -28.81 -18.57
CA LEU A 431 -16.74 -28.55 -17.88
C LEU A 431 -15.92 -29.83 -17.70
N ARG A 432 -14.70 -29.83 -18.23
CA ARG A 432 -13.80 -30.99 -18.28
C ARG A 432 -12.55 -30.73 -17.43
N PRO A 433 -12.12 -31.68 -16.58
CA PRO A 433 -10.80 -31.64 -15.95
C PRO A 433 -9.70 -31.46 -17.00
N GLY A 434 -8.63 -30.77 -16.66
CA GLY A 434 -7.60 -30.45 -17.64
C GLY A 434 -6.47 -29.57 -17.14
N LYS A 435 -5.46 -29.46 -17.99
CA LYS A 435 -4.29 -28.61 -17.77
C LYS A 435 -4.36 -27.40 -18.67
N TYR A 436 -4.02 -26.24 -18.15
CA TYR A 436 -3.97 -25.03 -18.96
C TYR A 436 -2.83 -24.10 -18.57
N ASP A 437 -2.28 -23.47 -19.60
CA ASP A 437 -1.20 -22.52 -19.52
C ASP A 437 -1.74 -21.10 -19.80
N ILE A 438 -1.45 -20.13 -18.95
CA ILE A 438 -1.75 -18.71 -19.16
C ILE A 438 -0.44 -17.95 -19.36
N HIS A 439 -0.42 -17.11 -20.38
CA HIS A 439 0.68 -16.20 -20.68
C HIS A 439 0.12 -14.78 -20.67
N THR A 440 0.63 -13.92 -19.79
CA THR A 440 0.21 -12.53 -19.68
C THR A 440 1.42 -11.62 -19.86
N LEU A 441 1.39 -10.77 -20.88
CA LEU A 441 2.29 -9.64 -21.04
C LEU A 441 1.56 -8.38 -20.60
N PHE A 442 2.20 -7.55 -19.79
CA PHE A 442 1.64 -6.27 -19.38
C PHE A 442 2.70 -5.17 -19.38
N THR A 443 2.24 -3.95 -19.60
CA THR A 443 3.09 -2.77 -19.64
C THR A 443 2.36 -1.58 -19.04
N SER A 444 3.10 -0.67 -18.42
CA SER A 444 2.58 0.59 -17.94
C SER A 444 3.60 1.70 -18.02
N TYR A 445 3.12 2.94 -18.16
CA TYR A 445 3.92 4.13 -18.24
C TYR A 445 3.27 5.22 -17.39
N GLU A 446 4.04 5.77 -16.45
CA GLU A 446 3.66 6.94 -15.66
C GLU A 446 3.99 8.21 -16.45
N LEU A 447 2.96 8.99 -16.78
CA LEU A 447 3.11 10.28 -17.46
C LEU A 447 3.80 11.28 -16.52
N PRO A 448 4.91 11.91 -16.94
CA PRO A 448 5.60 12.89 -16.11
C PRO A 448 4.82 14.21 -16.03
N ASN A 449 4.81 14.82 -14.84
CA ASN A 449 4.44 16.21 -14.59
C ASN A 449 3.13 16.67 -15.26
N VAL A 450 2.04 15.95 -15.01
CA VAL A 450 0.72 16.37 -15.48
C VAL A 450 0.24 17.55 -14.63
N LEU A 451 0.00 18.70 -15.27
CA LEU A 451 -0.49 19.94 -14.64
C LEU A 451 0.44 20.57 -13.59
N GLU A 452 1.72 20.17 -13.53
CA GLU A 452 2.67 20.62 -12.48
C GLU A 452 2.21 20.30 -11.05
N ILE A 453 1.35 19.28 -10.89
CA ILE A 453 0.88 18.81 -9.60
C ILE A 453 1.66 17.55 -9.23
N ASP A 454 2.64 17.68 -8.32
CA ASP A 454 3.58 16.60 -7.95
C ASP A 454 2.90 15.36 -7.34
N ASN A 455 1.75 15.55 -6.70
CA ASN A 455 0.94 14.49 -6.08
C ASN A 455 -0.19 13.98 -6.97
N PHE A 456 -0.23 14.38 -8.24
CA PHE A 456 -1.15 13.87 -9.25
C PHE A 456 -0.40 13.05 -10.29
N LYS A 457 -0.80 11.78 -10.41
CA LYS A 457 -0.16 10.81 -11.29
C LYS A 457 -1.15 10.29 -12.30
N THR A 458 -0.71 10.19 -13.55
CA THR A 458 -1.48 9.55 -14.61
C THR A 458 -0.69 8.37 -15.15
N TYR A 459 -1.32 7.20 -15.14
CA TYR A 459 -0.74 5.97 -15.67
C TYR A 459 -1.49 5.56 -16.92
N LEU A 460 -0.73 5.24 -17.95
CA LEU A 460 -1.22 4.49 -19.10
C LEU A 460 -0.75 3.06 -18.93
N GLY A 461 -1.55 2.08 -19.31
CA GLY A 461 -0.96 0.80 -19.61
C GLY A 461 -1.84 -0.07 -20.47
N ALA A 462 -1.36 -1.29 -20.67
CA ALA A 462 -2.01 -2.29 -21.46
C ALA A 462 -1.60 -3.69 -21.01
N TYR A 463 -2.42 -4.66 -21.34
CA TYR A 463 -2.09 -6.08 -21.19
C TYR A 463 -2.60 -6.88 -22.38
N TYR A 464 -1.93 -8.01 -22.60
CA TYR A 464 -2.35 -9.08 -23.49
C TYR A 464 -2.18 -10.39 -22.75
N SER A 465 -3.21 -11.23 -22.77
CA SER A 465 -3.21 -12.54 -22.14
C SER A 465 -3.70 -13.59 -23.13
N TYR A 466 -3.01 -14.72 -23.14
CA TYR A 466 -3.30 -15.87 -23.98
C TYR A 466 -3.38 -17.13 -23.13
N MET A 467 -4.40 -17.96 -23.37
CA MET A 467 -4.52 -19.28 -22.76
C MET A 467 -4.39 -20.41 -23.77
N ASN A 468 -3.62 -21.42 -23.38
CA ASN A 468 -3.52 -22.69 -24.09
C ASN A 468 -3.98 -23.84 -23.19
N GLY A 469 -5.15 -24.41 -23.49
CA GLY A 469 -5.66 -25.62 -22.84
C GLY A 469 -5.12 -26.89 -23.49
N ARG A 470 -4.79 -27.91 -22.69
CA ARG A 470 -4.41 -29.25 -23.14
C ARG A 470 -5.39 -30.30 -22.62
N GLY A 471 -5.46 -31.44 -23.31
CA GLY A 471 -6.34 -32.55 -22.92
C GLY A 471 -7.81 -32.32 -23.33
N GLU A 472 -8.73 -32.59 -22.42
CA GLU A 472 -10.17 -32.43 -22.65
C GLU A 472 -10.63 -30.96 -22.67
N MET A 473 -9.75 -30.01 -22.28
CA MET A 473 -9.98 -28.56 -22.35
C MET A 473 -9.72 -27.94 -23.74
N THR A 474 -9.46 -28.78 -24.76
CA THR A 474 -9.13 -28.33 -26.14
C THR A 474 -10.31 -27.73 -26.91
N SER A 475 -11.54 -27.80 -26.38
CA SER A 475 -12.76 -27.32 -27.04
C SER A 475 -12.99 -25.80 -26.97
N LEU A 476 -12.03 -25.01 -26.48
CA LEU A 476 -12.12 -23.55 -26.50
C LEU A 476 -12.04 -23.02 -27.94
N GLU A 477 -13.01 -22.22 -28.38
CA GLU A 477 -12.94 -21.50 -29.65
C GLU A 477 -11.70 -20.58 -29.66
N SER A 478 -11.09 -20.38 -30.84
CA SER A 478 -9.88 -19.53 -30.97
C SER A 478 -10.08 -18.11 -30.47
N LYS A 479 -11.32 -17.61 -30.51
CA LYS A 479 -11.75 -16.26 -30.10
C LYS A 479 -11.86 -16.04 -28.59
N ASP A 480 -11.83 -17.12 -27.81
CA ASP A 480 -11.95 -17.11 -26.34
C ASP A 480 -10.60 -17.33 -25.63
N LYS A 481 -9.54 -17.63 -26.40
CA LYS A 481 -8.19 -17.87 -25.87
C LYS A 481 -7.41 -16.59 -25.60
N GLU A 482 -7.88 -15.45 -26.09
CA GLU A 482 -7.17 -14.18 -26.05
C GLU A 482 -7.96 -13.10 -25.32
N ARG A 483 -7.27 -12.30 -24.50
CA ARG A 483 -7.80 -11.09 -23.89
C ARG A 483 -6.78 -9.99 -23.90
N TYR A 484 -7.24 -8.78 -24.18
CA TYR A 484 -6.41 -7.59 -24.13
C TYR A 484 -7.19 -6.42 -23.57
N GLY A 485 -6.48 -5.42 -23.08
CA GLY A 485 -7.09 -4.18 -22.66
C GLY A 485 -6.08 -3.10 -22.36
N ALA A 486 -6.61 -1.90 -22.21
CA ALA A 486 -5.92 -0.68 -21.87
C ALA A 486 -6.70 0.07 -20.78
N ARG A 487 -6.00 0.93 -20.05
CA ARG A 487 -6.42 1.63 -18.84
C ARG A 487 -5.67 2.93 -18.82
N ILE A 488 -6.42 3.97 -18.49
CA ILE A 488 -5.87 5.23 -18.02
C ILE A 488 -6.26 5.33 -16.55
N ARG A 489 -5.27 5.38 -15.65
CA ARG A 489 -5.49 5.57 -14.22
C ARG A 489 -5.04 6.95 -13.81
N PHE A 490 -5.94 7.71 -13.20
CA PHE A 490 -5.64 8.95 -12.50
C PHE A 490 -5.54 8.68 -11.01
N LYS A 491 -4.45 9.14 -10.40
CA LYS A 491 -4.20 8.96 -8.97
C LYS A 491 -3.77 10.28 -8.34
N TYR A 492 -4.57 10.81 -7.43
CA TYR A 492 -4.28 12.00 -6.66
C TYR A 492 -4.07 11.62 -5.20
N LEU A 493 -2.94 12.01 -4.59
CA LEU A 493 -2.64 11.72 -3.18
C LEU A 493 -2.70 13.01 -2.36
N PHE A 494 -3.38 13.02 -1.21
CA PHE A 494 -3.53 14.23 -0.37
C PHE A 494 -3.37 13.97 1.13
#